data_AF-A0A1F2QW97-F1
#
_entry.id   AF-A0A1F2QW97-F1
#
_cell.length_a   1.000
_cell.length_b   1.000
_cell.length_c   1.000
_cell.angle_alpha   90.00
_cell.angle_beta   90.00
_cell.angle_gamma   90.00
#
_symmetry.space_group_name_H-M   'P 1'
#
loop_
_entity.id
_entity.type
_entity.pdbx_description
1 polymer ?
#
loop_
_entity_poly.entity_id
_entity_poly.type
_entity_poly.pdbx_seq_one_letter_code
_entity_poly.pdbx_strand_id
1 'polypeptide(L)'
;MSRSCRPGFTLLEVLLAVVILGVLLTTVYGAVSRTLRSKEIADDRGELFAAGREVVMRLGEEIEGALHPQLGNRFFLKGTPGGGEPPADTIEFVAMNRGGYGSNRMRPGHMLVSYSLETVGDRRDLFRLRVDRQLWECLLAEVDGDTEVCDVLEDYEKYEAYYLLDCLDLAGELKIAGNCIRVVGLRFQYYDDAFGSFRDEWDSFHEPTDGRLPAAVRISLFLADERGVIHPFTTVVDVPLARGQPTPRPGGEDDDADDEDVGEDGGEG
;
A
#
# COMPACT_ATOMS: atom_id res chain seq x y z
N MET A 1 -20.19 -21.11 -87.25
CA MET A 1 -20.80 -21.81 -86.09
C MET A 1 -19.67 -22.33 -85.21
N SER A 2 -19.17 -21.53 -84.27
CA SER A 2 -18.16 -22.00 -83.31
C SER A 2 -18.86 -22.64 -82.11
N ARG A 3 -18.70 -23.95 -81.94
CA ARG A 3 -19.11 -24.64 -80.71
C ARG A 3 -18.02 -24.44 -79.67
N SER A 4 -18.31 -23.65 -78.62
CA SER A 4 -17.48 -23.67 -77.43
C SER A 4 -17.76 -24.97 -76.66
N CYS A 5 -16.77 -25.86 -76.57
CA CYS A 5 -16.77 -26.91 -75.57
C CYS A 5 -16.71 -26.26 -74.19
N ARG A 6 -17.67 -26.54 -73.32
CA ARG A 6 -17.61 -26.17 -71.91
C ARG A 6 -16.70 -27.19 -71.20
N PRO A 7 -15.56 -26.78 -70.60
CA PRO A 7 -14.79 -27.67 -69.75
C PRO A 7 -15.63 -27.98 -68.50
N GLY A 8 -15.91 -29.27 -68.27
CA GLY A 8 -16.51 -29.72 -67.03
C GLY A 8 -15.48 -29.66 -65.92
N PHE A 9 -15.84 -29.05 -64.78
CA PHE A 9 -14.99 -29.02 -63.60
C PHE A 9 -14.64 -30.44 -63.16
N THR A 10 -13.35 -30.69 -62.92
CA THR A 10 -12.92 -31.98 -62.39
C THR A 10 -13.24 -32.04 -60.90
N LEU A 11 -13.68 -33.20 -60.42
CA LEU A 11 -13.97 -33.41 -58.98
C LEU A 11 -12.72 -33.15 -58.12
N LEU A 12 -11.52 -33.36 -58.69
CA LEU A 12 -10.22 -33.06 -58.09
C LEU A 12 -9.98 -31.56 -57.87
N GLU A 13 -10.41 -30.70 -58.79
CA GLU A 13 -10.25 -29.24 -58.69
C GLU A 13 -11.08 -28.66 -57.54
N VAL A 14 -12.32 -29.12 -57.39
CA VAL A 14 -13.18 -28.74 -56.27
C VAL A 14 -12.61 -29.25 -54.94
N LEU A 15 -12.14 -30.50 -54.90
CA LEU A 15 -11.47 -31.05 -53.71
C LEU A 15 -10.23 -30.23 -53.33
N LEU A 16 -9.39 -29.89 -54.30
CA LEU A 16 -8.17 -29.12 -54.08
C LEU A 16 -8.49 -27.70 -53.59
N ALA A 17 -9.49 -27.04 -54.18
CA ALA A 17 -9.92 -25.71 -53.77
C ALA A 17 -10.40 -25.70 -52.30
N VAL A 18 -11.19 -26.69 -51.91
CA VAL A 18 -11.68 -26.82 -50.52
C VAL A 18 -10.55 -27.11 -49.54
N VAL A 19 -9.57 -27.93 -49.93
CA VAL A 19 -8.38 -28.21 -49.09
C VAL A 19 -7.56 -26.94 -48.89
N ILE A 20 -7.24 -26.20 -49.96
CA ILE A 20 -6.48 -24.95 -49.87
C ILE A 20 -7.26 -23.92 -49.03
N LEU A 21 -8.57 -23.78 -49.26
CA LEU A 21 -9.41 -22.89 -48.47
C LEU A 21 -9.40 -23.25 -46.99
N GLY A 22 -9.49 -24.55 -46.66
CA GLY A 22 -9.40 -25.03 -45.28
C GLY A 22 -8.08 -24.66 -44.63
N VAL A 23 -6.95 -24.86 -45.32
CA VAL A 23 -5.62 -24.48 -44.82
C VAL A 23 -5.52 -22.96 -44.61
N LEU A 24 -6.02 -22.16 -45.56
CA LEU A 24 -6.03 -20.69 -45.44
C LEU A 24 -6.89 -20.23 -44.26
N LEU A 25 -8.10 -20.74 -44.11
CA LEU A 25 -8.97 -20.39 -42.98
C LEU A 25 -8.35 -20.80 -41.64
N THR A 26 -7.75 -21.99 -41.57
CA THR A 26 -7.10 -22.47 -40.33
C THR A 26 -5.90 -21.60 -39.95
N THR A 27 -5.09 -21.19 -40.93
CA THR A 27 -3.92 -20.34 -40.67
C THR A 27 -4.32 -18.92 -40.26
N VAL A 28 -5.30 -18.32 -40.94
CA VAL A 28 -5.82 -16.98 -40.59
C VAL A 28 -6.49 -16.99 -39.22
N TYR A 29 -7.38 -17.95 -38.98
CA TYR A 29 -8.05 -18.08 -37.69
C TYR A 29 -7.03 -18.30 -36.56
N GLY A 30 -6.06 -19.21 -36.77
CA GLY A 30 -4.98 -19.44 -35.84
C GLY A 30 -4.14 -18.19 -35.53
N ALA A 31 -3.82 -17.39 -36.55
CA ALA A 31 -3.07 -16.13 -36.37
C ALA A 31 -3.87 -15.08 -35.59
N VAL A 32 -5.15 -14.89 -35.92
CA VAL A 32 -6.02 -13.94 -35.21
C VAL A 32 -6.23 -14.38 -33.76
N SER A 33 -6.56 -15.65 -33.51
CA SER A 33 -6.74 -16.17 -32.15
C SER A 33 -5.47 -16.05 -31.31
N ARG A 34 -4.29 -16.30 -31.89
CA ARG A 34 -3.00 -16.09 -31.20
C ARG A 34 -2.78 -14.62 -30.86
N THR A 35 -3.11 -13.71 -31.78
CA THR A 35 -2.95 -12.26 -31.57
C THR A 35 -3.87 -11.77 -30.46
N LEU A 36 -5.15 -12.17 -30.46
CA LEU A 36 -6.11 -11.80 -29.43
C LEU A 36 -5.68 -12.30 -28.04
N ARG A 37 -5.25 -13.56 -27.92
CA ARG A 37 -4.73 -14.10 -26.65
C ARG A 37 -3.43 -13.42 -26.19
N SER A 38 -2.56 -13.07 -27.13
CA SER A 38 -1.33 -12.34 -26.79
C SER A 38 -1.61 -10.93 -26.28
N LYS A 39 -2.68 -10.30 -26.77
CA LYS A 39 -3.14 -9.00 -26.28
C LYS A 39 -3.71 -9.11 -24.87
N GLU A 40 -4.60 -10.05 -24.64
CA GLU A 40 -5.23 -10.29 -23.31
C GLU A 40 -4.17 -10.48 -22.22
N ILE A 41 -3.21 -11.39 -22.43
CA ILE A 41 -2.10 -11.61 -21.48
C ILE A 41 -1.27 -10.34 -21.23
N ALA A 42 -1.10 -9.50 -22.26
CA ALA A 42 -0.36 -8.25 -22.13
C ALA A 42 -1.15 -7.19 -21.36
N ASP A 43 -2.46 -7.11 -21.59
CA ASP A 43 -3.38 -6.22 -20.89
C ASP A 43 -3.46 -6.61 -19.39
N ASP A 44 -3.66 -7.90 -19.06
CA ASP A 44 -3.72 -8.39 -17.66
C ASP A 44 -2.45 -8.08 -16.88
N ARG A 45 -1.29 -8.27 -17.52
CA ARG A 45 0.00 -7.86 -16.94
C ARG A 45 0.06 -6.36 -16.76
N GLY A 46 -0.37 -5.59 -17.77
CA GLY A 46 -0.41 -4.13 -17.68
C GLY A 46 -1.21 -3.65 -16.47
N GLU A 47 -2.40 -4.24 -16.23
CA GLU A 47 -3.26 -3.93 -15.09
C GLU A 47 -2.61 -4.27 -13.75
N LEU A 48 -1.98 -5.45 -13.62
CA LEU A 48 -1.23 -5.84 -12.42
C LEU A 48 -0.11 -4.83 -12.10
N PHE A 49 0.69 -4.46 -13.10
CA PHE A 49 1.80 -3.53 -12.92
C PHE A 49 1.33 -2.09 -12.66
N ALA A 50 0.19 -1.68 -13.20
CA ALA A 50 -0.40 -0.37 -12.91
C ALA A 50 -0.89 -0.31 -11.47
N ALA A 51 -1.72 -1.26 -11.06
CA ALA A 51 -2.29 -1.32 -9.72
C ALA A 51 -1.23 -1.51 -8.62
N GLY A 52 -0.24 -2.38 -8.85
CA GLY A 52 0.86 -2.56 -7.91
C GLY A 52 1.66 -1.27 -7.68
N ARG A 53 1.90 -0.48 -8.73
CA ARG A 53 2.55 0.83 -8.63
C ARG A 53 1.67 1.87 -7.94
N GLU A 54 0.39 1.93 -8.28
CA GLU A 54 -0.57 2.85 -7.66
C GLU A 54 -0.63 2.63 -6.14
N VAL A 55 -0.73 1.37 -5.70
CA VAL A 55 -0.83 1.03 -4.28
C VAL A 55 0.44 1.42 -3.53
N VAL A 56 1.64 1.06 -4.01
CA VAL A 56 2.88 1.42 -3.30
C VAL A 56 3.12 2.93 -3.27
N MET A 57 2.72 3.66 -4.32
CA MET A 57 2.78 5.11 -4.33
C MET A 57 1.81 5.72 -3.30
N ARG A 58 0.57 5.21 -3.23
CA ARG A 58 -0.42 5.66 -2.24
C ARG A 58 0.03 5.40 -0.80
N LEU A 59 0.53 4.20 -0.51
CA LEU A 59 1.10 3.88 0.81
C LEU A 59 2.25 4.84 1.13
N GLY A 60 3.11 5.10 0.13
CA GLY A 60 4.21 6.05 0.24
C GLY A 60 3.76 7.45 0.61
N GLU A 61 2.81 8.01 -0.13
CA GLU A 61 2.26 9.36 0.09
C GLU A 61 1.65 9.53 1.50
N GLU A 62 1.00 8.48 2.03
CA GLU A 62 0.46 8.54 3.40
C GLU A 62 1.56 8.45 4.46
N ILE A 63 2.56 7.58 4.26
CA ILE A 63 3.69 7.42 5.18
C ILE A 63 4.56 8.69 5.21
N GLU A 64 4.72 9.39 4.08
CA GLU A 64 5.36 10.71 4.02
C GLU A 64 4.66 11.74 4.94
N GLY A 65 3.37 11.56 5.19
CA GLY A 65 2.55 12.39 6.08
C GLY A 65 2.63 12.02 7.57
N ALA A 66 3.46 11.04 7.94
CA ALA A 66 3.61 10.61 9.34
C ALA A 66 4.10 11.75 10.23
N LEU A 67 3.38 11.98 11.33
CA LEU A 67 3.67 13.00 12.31
C LEU A 67 4.73 12.54 13.28
N HIS A 68 5.60 13.48 13.63
CA HIS A 68 6.67 13.26 14.57
C HIS A 68 6.15 13.08 16.01
N PRO A 69 6.68 12.12 16.80
CA PRO A 69 6.25 11.86 18.18
C PRO A 69 6.23 13.10 19.08
N GLN A 70 7.17 14.02 18.89
CA GLN A 70 7.25 15.27 19.67
C GLN A 70 6.23 16.35 19.27
N LEU A 71 5.50 16.22 18.15
CA LEU A 71 4.56 17.25 17.67
C LEU A 71 3.19 17.17 18.34
N GLY A 72 2.90 16.10 19.08
CA GLY A 72 1.62 15.95 19.73
C GLY A 72 1.61 14.85 20.76
N ASN A 73 0.49 14.76 21.47
CA ASN A 73 0.34 13.80 22.55
C ASN A 73 0.30 12.37 22.01
N ARG A 74 1.26 11.54 22.45
CA ARG A 74 1.38 10.10 22.12
C ARG A 74 1.44 9.79 20.61
N PHE A 75 1.90 10.71 19.77
CA PHE A 75 2.10 10.39 18.35
C PHE A 75 3.23 9.38 18.19
N PHE A 76 3.09 8.49 17.20
CA PHE A 76 4.06 7.44 16.97
C PHE A 76 4.04 6.95 15.53
N LEU A 77 5.09 6.22 15.18
CA LEU A 77 5.10 5.23 14.12
C LEU A 77 5.54 3.89 14.71
N LYS A 78 4.81 2.83 14.40
CA LYS A 78 5.12 1.47 14.81
C LYS A 78 5.01 0.53 13.61
N GLY A 79 6.05 -0.25 13.40
CA GLY A 79 6.17 -1.25 12.37
C GLY A 79 6.41 -2.61 12.97
N THR A 80 5.49 -3.55 12.78
CA THR A 80 5.60 -4.91 13.31
C THR A 80 5.73 -5.90 12.16
N PRO A 81 6.82 -6.69 12.10
CA PRO A 81 6.98 -7.69 11.06
C PRO A 81 5.92 -8.78 11.21
N GLY A 82 5.31 -9.17 10.08
CA GLY A 82 4.39 -10.27 10.00
C GLY A 82 5.16 -11.57 9.79
N GLY A 83 4.94 -12.56 10.64
CA GLY A 83 5.52 -13.87 10.45
C GLY A 83 5.07 -14.53 9.14
N GLY A 84 5.92 -15.39 8.57
CA GLY A 84 5.61 -16.18 7.38
C GLY A 84 6.36 -15.77 6.12
N GLU A 85 6.14 -16.52 5.03
CA GLU A 85 6.64 -16.19 3.71
C GLU A 85 5.54 -16.48 2.67
N PRO A 86 5.03 -15.45 1.96
CA PRO A 86 5.45 -14.05 2.00
C PRO A 86 5.09 -13.30 3.30
N PRO A 87 5.78 -12.19 3.62
CA PRO A 87 5.60 -11.43 4.85
C PRO A 87 4.23 -10.75 4.90
N ALA A 88 3.70 -10.53 6.10
CA ALA A 88 2.40 -9.89 6.34
C ALA A 88 2.54 -8.77 7.38
N ASP A 89 3.46 -7.85 7.12
CA ASP A 89 3.83 -6.79 8.06
C ASP A 89 2.68 -5.80 8.28
N THR A 90 2.65 -5.22 9.48
CA THR A 90 1.72 -4.16 9.86
C THR A 90 2.49 -2.87 10.14
N ILE A 91 1.98 -1.74 9.68
CA ILE A 91 2.48 -0.41 10.05
C ILE A 91 1.33 0.45 10.56
N GLU A 92 1.57 1.15 11.66
CA GLU A 92 0.66 2.07 12.32
C GLU A 92 1.37 3.40 12.51
N PHE A 93 0.72 4.51 12.16
CA PHE A 93 1.29 5.84 12.38
C PHE A 93 0.20 6.90 12.46
N VAL A 94 0.53 7.99 13.16
CA VAL A 94 -0.36 9.16 13.21
C VAL A 94 -0.03 10.10 12.06
N ALA A 95 -1.02 10.58 11.32
CA ALA A 95 -0.87 11.53 10.22
C ALA A 95 -1.91 12.65 10.29
N MET A 96 -1.70 13.74 9.55
CA MET A 96 -2.74 14.76 9.38
C MET A 96 -3.77 14.34 8.33
N ASN A 97 -5.04 14.37 8.71
CA ASN A 97 -6.15 14.41 7.77
C ASN A 97 -6.59 15.85 7.56
N ARG A 98 -6.55 16.30 6.30
CA ARG A 98 -6.98 17.65 5.91
C ARG A 98 -8.50 17.81 5.88
N GLY A 99 -9.23 16.71 6.06
CA GLY A 99 -10.68 16.65 5.90
C GLY A 99 -11.08 16.57 4.44
N GLY A 100 -12.15 15.81 4.17
CA GLY A 100 -12.73 15.69 2.84
C GLY A 100 -13.81 16.74 2.57
N TYR A 101 -14.22 16.83 1.31
CA TYR A 101 -15.43 17.55 0.90
C TYR A 101 -16.56 16.53 0.64
N GLY A 102 -17.80 16.81 1.06
CA GLY A 102 -18.96 15.94 0.83
C GLY A 102 -19.56 15.32 2.09
N SER A 103 -20.48 14.36 1.91
CA SER A 103 -21.27 13.73 2.98
C SER A 103 -20.54 12.66 3.80
N ASN A 104 -19.42 12.12 3.29
CA ASN A 104 -18.59 11.11 3.97
C ASN A 104 -17.22 11.69 4.37
N ARG A 105 -17.22 12.93 4.88
CA ARG A 105 -15.98 13.61 5.25
C ARG A 105 -15.56 13.17 6.66
N MET A 106 -14.36 12.64 6.76
CA MET A 106 -13.70 12.46 8.06
C MET A 106 -13.27 13.83 8.58
N ARG A 107 -13.39 14.06 9.89
CA ARG A 107 -13.05 15.36 10.50
C ARG A 107 -11.59 15.73 10.19
N PRO A 108 -11.30 16.98 9.80
CA PRO A 108 -9.91 17.45 9.76
C PRO A 108 -9.26 17.29 11.14
N GLY A 109 -8.01 16.86 11.18
CA GLY A 109 -7.29 16.63 12.43
C GLY A 109 -6.24 15.54 12.29
N HIS A 110 -5.89 14.91 13.42
CA HIS A 110 -4.95 13.80 13.44
C HIS A 110 -5.69 12.48 13.30
N MET A 111 -5.13 11.57 12.53
CA MET A 111 -5.68 10.24 12.31
C MET A 111 -4.60 9.20 12.53
N LEU A 112 -4.99 8.13 13.21
CA LEU A 112 -4.24 6.89 13.16
C LEU A 112 -4.53 6.22 11.83
N VAL A 113 -3.48 5.87 11.11
CA VAL A 113 -3.54 5.07 9.90
C VAL A 113 -2.84 3.75 10.17
N SER A 114 -3.52 2.64 9.88
CA SER A 114 -2.96 1.30 9.98
C SER A 114 -3.11 0.56 8.65
N TYR A 115 -2.02 -0.05 8.21
CA TYR A 115 -2.00 -0.98 7.08
C TYR A 115 -1.68 -2.37 7.57
N SER A 116 -2.50 -3.35 7.19
CA SER A 116 -2.30 -4.75 7.53
C SER A 116 -2.81 -5.68 6.43
N LEU A 117 -2.38 -6.93 6.47
CA LEU A 117 -2.92 -7.99 5.62
C LEU A 117 -3.92 -8.84 6.39
N GLU A 118 -5.11 -9.01 5.83
CA GLU A 118 -6.16 -9.87 6.37
C GLU A 118 -6.31 -11.13 5.49
N THR A 119 -6.37 -12.32 6.10
CA THR A 119 -6.54 -13.57 5.36
C THR A 119 -7.94 -13.70 4.77
N VAL A 120 -8.06 -14.19 3.54
CA VAL A 120 -9.36 -14.38 2.87
C VAL A 120 -9.91 -15.78 3.14
N GLY A 121 -10.88 -15.87 4.06
CA GLY A 121 -11.48 -17.15 4.44
C GLY A 121 -10.45 -18.08 5.11
N ASP A 122 -10.42 -19.36 4.72
CA ASP A 122 -9.50 -20.36 5.28
C ASP A 122 -8.19 -20.51 4.47
N ARG A 123 -8.00 -19.67 3.44
CA ARG A 123 -6.83 -19.68 2.55
C ARG A 123 -5.71 -18.85 3.18
N ARG A 124 -4.70 -19.51 3.73
CA ARG A 124 -3.53 -18.86 4.35
C ARG A 124 -2.57 -18.17 3.36
N ASP A 125 -2.76 -18.38 2.07
CA ASP A 125 -1.92 -17.87 0.97
C ASP A 125 -2.53 -16.66 0.25
N LEU A 126 -3.72 -16.22 0.67
CA LEU A 126 -4.48 -15.16 0.02
C LEU A 126 -4.84 -14.10 1.04
N PHE A 127 -4.37 -12.88 0.79
CA PHE A 127 -4.61 -11.74 1.67
C PHE A 127 -5.43 -10.65 0.99
N ARG A 128 -6.05 -9.81 1.81
CA ARG A 128 -6.58 -8.50 1.45
C ARG A 128 -5.74 -7.44 2.15
N LEU A 129 -5.36 -6.41 1.41
CA LEU A 129 -4.67 -5.27 1.98
C LEU A 129 -5.70 -4.36 2.64
N ARG A 130 -5.76 -4.40 3.97
CA ARG A 130 -6.68 -3.61 4.77
C ARG A 130 -6.03 -2.28 5.15
N VAL A 131 -6.80 -1.22 4.99
CA VAL A 131 -6.48 0.10 5.52
C VAL A 131 -7.51 0.43 6.58
N ASP A 132 -7.02 0.82 7.75
CA ASP A 132 -7.82 1.22 8.89
C ASP A 132 -7.44 2.66 9.25
N ARG A 133 -8.44 3.51 9.42
CA ARG A 133 -8.28 4.91 9.75
C ARG A 133 -9.20 5.29 10.88
N GLN A 134 -8.64 5.90 11.91
CA GLN A 134 -9.40 6.31 13.08
C GLN A 134 -9.00 7.71 13.52
N LEU A 135 -9.98 8.52 13.91
CA LEU A 135 -9.71 9.83 14.50
C LEU A 135 -8.89 9.66 15.78
N TRP A 136 -7.68 10.21 15.79
CA TRP A 136 -6.72 9.99 16.86
C TRP A 136 -7.20 10.56 18.20
N GLU A 137 -7.79 11.76 18.17
CA GLU A 137 -8.38 12.38 19.37
C GLU A 137 -9.43 11.47 20.01
N CYS A 138 -10.20 10.75 19.19
CA CYS A 138 -11.20 9.83 19.68
C CYS A 138 -10.62 8.57 20.32
N LEU A 139 -9.61 8.00 19.68
CA LEU A 139 -8.90 6.85 20.24
C LEU A 139 -8.24 7.20 21.58
N LEU A 140 -7.62 8.38 21.68
CA LEU A 140 -7.02 8.84 22.94
C LEU A 140 -8.06 8.99 24.05
N ALA A 141 -9.21 9.57 23.73
CA ALA A 141 -10.29 9.78 24.69
C ALA A 141 -10.84 8.44 25.22
N GLU A 142 -10.98 7.44 24.35
CA GLU A 142 -11.34 6.07 24.75
C GLU A 142 -10.31 5.44 25.69
N VAL A 143 -9.02 5.59 25.38
CA VAL A 143 -7.92 5.08 26.23
C VAL A 143 -7.89 5.77 27.60
N ASP A 144 -8.18 7.06 27.64
CA ASP A 144 -8.20 7.86 28.88
C ASP A 144 -9.52 7.71 29.66
N GLY A 145 -10.52 7.00 29.11
CA GLY A 145 -11.82 6.76 29.72
C GLY A 145 -12.81 7.93 29.63
N ASP A 146 -12.54 8.90 28.75
CA ASP A 146 -13.35 10.11 28.55
C ASP A 146 -14.12 10.04 27.22
N THR A 147 -15.20 9.28 27.17
CA THR A 147 -15.94 9.03 25.93
C THR A 147 -16.74 10.23 25.42
N GLU A 148 -16.94 11.27 26.25
CA GLU A 148 -17.74 12.45 25.88
C GLU A 148 -17.12 13.23 24.71
N VAL A 149 -15.80 13.20 24.56
CA VAL A 149 -15.07 13.89 23.48
C VAL A 149 -15.51 13.40 22.10
N CYS A 150 -15.78 12.10 21.95
CA CYS A 150 -16.20 11.52 20.68
C CYS A 150 -17.66 11.75 20.37
N ASP A 151 -18.51 11.93 21.38
CA ASP A 151 -19.96 12.01 21.20
C ASP A 151 -20.41 13.34 20.58
N VAL A 152 -19.58 14.39 20.67
CA VAL A 152 -19.85 15.71 20.04
C VAL A 152 -19.67 15.69 18.51
N LEU A 153 -19.12 14.61 17.94
CA LEU A 153 -18.83 14.47 16.51
C LEU A 153 -19.86 13.61 15.75
N GLU A 154 -21.15 13.88 15.94
CA GLU A 154 -22.23 13.09 15.32
C GLU A 154 -22.24 13.14 13.77
N ASP A 155 -21.75 14.25 13.19
CA ASP A 155 -21.74 14.48 11.73
C ASP A 155 -20.48 13.95 11.00
N TYR A 156 -19.55 13.32 11.71
CA TYR A 156 -18.27 12.87 11.15
C TYR A 156 -18.08 11.36 11.32
N GLU A 157 -17.57 10.73 10.26
CA GLU A 157 -17.01 9.38 10.35
C GLU A 157 -15.80 9.40 11.31
N LYS A 158 -15.83 8.54 12.33
CA LYS A 158 -14.78 8.42 13.37
C LYS A 158 -13.79 7.31 13.07
N TYR A 159 -14.25 6.32 12.32
CA TYR A 159 -13.53 5.11 11.96
C TYR A 159 -13.90 4.76 10.51
N GLU A 160 -12.90 4.53 9.68
CA GLU A 160 -13.06 4.12 8.30
C GLU A 160 -12.12 2.94 8.03
N ALA A 161 -12.67 1.83 7.55
CA ALA A 161 -11.88 0.70 7.10
C ALA A 161 -12.29 0.28 5.69
N TYR A 162 -11.31 0.07 4.83
CA TYR A 162 -11.51 -0.37 3.46
C TYR A 162 -10.35 -1.25 3.00
N TYR A 163 -10.60 -2.02 1.93
CA TYR A 163 -9.59 -2.86 1.32
C TYR A 163 -9.06 -2.21 0.05
N LEU A 164 -7.74 -2.16 -0.08
CA LEU A 164 -7.09 -1.88 -1.34
C LEU A 164 -7.04 -3.17 -2.17
N LEU A 165 -7.22 -3.03 -3.48
CA LEU A 165 -7.26 -4.16 -4.42
C LEU A 165 -8.40 -5.15 -4.11
N ASP A 166 -9.52 -4.67 -3.56
CA ASP A 166 -10.61 -5.56 -3.16
C ASP A 166 -11.28 -6.23 -4.37
N CYS A 167 -11.57 -7.51 -4.17
CA CYS A 167 -12.27 -8.39 -5.06
C CYS A 167 -13.76 -8.41 -4.69
N LEU A 168 -14.46 -7.27 -4.82
CA LEU A 168 -15.90 -7.26 -4.64
C LEU A 168 -16.56 -7.93 -5.85
N ASP A 169 -17.03 -9.15 -5.65
CA ASP A 169 -17.92 -9.86 -6.56
C ASP A 169 -19.29 -9.16 -6.55
N LEU A 170 -19.42 -8.07 -7.31
CA LEU A 170 -20.71 -7.45 -7.59
C LEU A 170 -21.49 -8.42 -8.48
N ALA A 171 -22.29 -9.24 -7.82
CA ALA A 171 -23.20 -10.20 -8.43
C ALA A 171 -24.04 -9.54 -9.54
N GLY A 172 -23.64 -9.75 -10.79
CA GLY A 172 -24.57 -9.84 -11.93
C GLY A 172 -24.67 -8.67 -12.92
N GLU A 173 -24.15 -7.47 -12.65
CA GLU A 173 -24.28 -6.36 -13.62
C GLU A 173 -22.94 -5.65 -13.85
N LEU A 174 -22.37 -5.90 -15.04
CA LEU A 174 -21.06 -5.45 -15.53
C LEU A 174 -19.87 -5.95 -14.69
N LYS A 175 -19.17 -6.97 -15.22
CA LYS A 175 -17.71 -7.01 -15.11
C LYS A 175 -17.16 -5.73 -15.75
N ILE A 176 -16.95 -4.68 -14.96
CA ILE A 176 -15.98 -3.66 -15.34
C ILE A 176 -14.65 -4.41 -15.41
N ALA A 177 -13.95 -4.33 -16.55
CA ALA A 177 -12.60 -4.87 -16.64
C ALA A 177 -11.74 -4.15 -15.59
N GLY A 178 -11.30 -4.89 -14.59
CA GLY A 178 -10.49 -4.44 -13.45
C GLY A 178 -11.15 -4.77 -12.10
N ASN A 179 -10.46 -5.36 -11.11
CA ASN A 179 -9.11 -5.89 -11.09
C ASN A 179 -8.99 -6.74 -9.81
N CYS A 180 -9.21 -8.06 -9.93
CA CYS A 180 -9.11 -8.96 -8.79
C CYS A 180 -7.66 -9.39 -8.59
N ILE A 181 -6.84 -8.50 -8.02
CA ILE A 181 -5.41 -8.77 -7.85
C ILE A 181 -5.19 -9.54 -6.57
N ARG A 182 -4.44 -10.64 -6.68
CA ARG A 182 -4.05 -11.46 -5.54
C ARG A 182 -2.92 -10.80 -4.76
N VAL A 183 -3.23 -10.26 -3.58
CA VAL A 183 -2.21 -9.84 -2.61
C VAL A 183 -1.68 -11.08 -1.89
N VAL A 184 -0.36 -11.25 -1.90
CA VAL A 184 0.33 -12.40 -1.30
C VAL A 184 1.18 -11.99 -0.10
N GLY A 185 1.66 -10.76 -0.07
CA GLY A 185 2.50 -10.28 1.02
C GLY A 185 2.72 -8.77 1.00
N LEU A 186 3.15 -8.26 2.14
CA LEU A 186 3.47 -6.87 2.40
C LEU A 186 4.65 -6.83 3.37
N ARG A 187 5.66 -6.04 3.03
CA ARG A 187 6.83 -5.81 3.87
C ARG A 187 7.13 -4.33 4.03
N PHE A 188 7.46 -3.95 5.25
CA PHE A 188 8.00 -2.64 5.56
C PHE A 188 9.41 -2.78 6.15
N GLN A 189 10.31 -1.90 5.73
CA GLN A 189 11.62 -1.79 6.37
C GLN A 189 11.93 -0.32 6.63
N TYR A 190 12.56 -0.06 7.76
CA TYR A 190 12.67 1.26 8.36
C TYR A 190 14.14 1.68 8.39
N TYR A 191 14.50 2.75 7.69
CA TYR A 191 15.86 3.26 7.68
C TYR A 191 16.13 4.05 8.96
N ASP A 192 17.02 3.52 9.80
CA ASP A 192 17.50 4.18 11.01
C ASP A 192 18.75 4.98 10.66
N ASP A 193 18.67 6.31 10.73
CA ASP A 193 19.77 7.21 10.40
C ASP A 193 20.90 7.16 11.44
N ALA A 194 20.58 6.87 12.71
CA ALA A 194 21.56 6.73 13.78
C ALA A 194 22.47 5.50 13.58
N PHE A 195 21.93 4.41 13.03
CA PHE A 195 22.69 3.19 12.72
C PHE A 195 23.07 3.05 11.24
N GLY A 196 22.52 3.90 10.36
CA GLY A 196 22.79 3.91 8.92
C GLY A 196 22.27 2.68 8.17
N SER A 197 21.25 1.99 8.68
CA SER A 197 20.77 0.71 8.14
C SER A 197 19.25 0.55 8.20
N PHE A 198 18.70 -0.30 7.33
CA PHE A 198 17.30 -0.71 7.39
C PHE A 198 17.07 -1.75 8.50
N ARG A 199 15.95 -1.60 9.21
CA ARG A 199 15.44 -2.51 10.25
C ARG A 199 14.09 -3.07 9.79
N ASP A 200 13.74 -4.28 10.23
CA ASP A 200 12.45 -4.90 9.90
C ASP A 200 11.33 -4.52 10.89
N GLU A 201 11.69 -3.81 11.96
CA GLU A 201 10.80 -3.35 13.02
C GLU A 201 11.14 -1.89 13.36
N TRP A 202 10.12 -1.14 13.77
CA TRP A 202 10.25 0.19 14.35
C TRP A 202 9.24 0.38 15.46
N ASP A 203 9.63 0.96 16.60
CA ASP A 203 8.70 1.34 17.65
C ASP A 203 9.11 2.68 18.26
N SER A 204 8.29 3.72 18.07
CA SER A 204 8.60 5.06 18.56
C SER A 204 8.40 5.23 20.08
N PHE A 205 7.98 4.19 20.79
CA PHE A 205 7.79 4.20 22.25
C PHE A 205 8.86 3.41 23.02
N HIS A 206 9.75 2.73 22.33
CA HIS A 206 10.74 1.84 22.95
C HIS A 206 12.14 2.11 22.40
N GLU A 207 13.15 1.96 23.24
CA GLU A 207 14.55 1.99 22.78
C GLU A 207 14.80 0.92 21.70
N PRO A 208 15.65 1.21 20.71
CA PRO A 208 16.49 2.40 20.57
C PRO A 208 15.84 3.55 19.77
N THR A 209 14.56 3.44 19.45
CA THR A 209 13.84 4.37 18.53
C THR A 209 12.84 5.26 19.24
N ASP A 210 12.87 5.29 20.58
CA ASP A 210 12.00 6.10 21.41
C ASP A 210 12.02 7.58 20.99
N GLY A 211 10.83 8.15 20.81
CA GLY A 211 10.64 9.54 20.37
C GLY A 211 11.09 9.86 18.94
N ARG A 212 11.56 8.88 18.17
CA ARG A 212 12.09 9.04 16.80
C ARG A 212 11.16 8.49 15.73
N LEU A 213 11.44 8.86 14.49
CA LEU A 213 10.80 8.37 13.27
C LEU A 213 11.89 7.78 12.37
N PRO A 214 11.57 6.77 11.56
CA PRO A 214 12.52 6.27 10.57
C PRO A 214 12.76 7.36 9.52
N ALA A 215 14.00 7.54 9.07
CA ALA A 215 14.31 8.57 8.08
C ALA A 215 13.75 8.25 6.68
N ALA A 216 13.54 6.96 6.39
CA ALA A 216 12.87 6.48 5.19
C ALA A 216 12.19 5.13 5.47
N VAL A 217 11.14 4.81 4.72
CA VAL A 217 10.46 3.51 4.75
C VAL A 217 10.53 2.86 3.38
N ARG A 218 11.04 1.63 3.33
CA ARG A 218 10.94 0.77 2.14
C ARG A 218 9.66 -0.04 2.23
N ILE A 219 8.84 0.09 1.21
CA ILE A 219 7.56 -0.61 1.07
C ILE A 219 7.73 -1.66 -0.01
N SER A 220 7.42 -2.92 0.29
CA SER A 220 7.44 -4.01 -0.70
C SER A 220 6.11 -4.76 -0.69
N LEU A 221 5.33 -4.59 -1.76
CA LEU A 221 4.06 -5.27 -1.98
C LEU A 221 4.26 -6.45 -2.94
N PHE A 222 3.77 -7.63 -2.56
CA PHE A 222 3.89 -8.85 -3.35
C PHE A 222 2.53 -9.23 -3.92
N LEU A 223 2.40 -9.15 -5.24
CA LEU A 223 1.16 -9.44 -5.96
C LEU A 223 1.36 -10.65 -6.88
N ALA A 224 0.41 -11.57 -6.93
CA ALA A 224 0.46 -12.69 -7.86
C ALA A 224 -0.39 -12.42 -9.12
N ASP A 225 0.17 -12.76 -10.29
CA ASP A 225 -0.61 -12.81 -11.54
C ASP A 225 -1.56 -14.02 -11.56
N GLU A 226 -2.38 -14.13 -12.61
CA GLU A 226 -3.34 -15.23 -12.77
C GLU A 226 -2.70 -16.63 -12.76
N ARG A 227 -1.40 -16.72 -13.11
CA ARG A 227 -0.64 -17.98 -13.11
C ARG A 227 -0.03 -18.29 -11.75
N GLY A 228 -0.21 -17.41 -10.77
CA GLY A 228 0.37 -17.50 -9.43
C GLY A 228 1.83 -17.05 -9.36
N VAL A 229 2.37 -16.42 -10.42
CA VAL A 229 3.73 -15.87 -10.37
C VAL A 229 3.70 -14.60 -9.52
N ILE A 230 4.55 -14.55 -8.50
CA ILE A 230 4.66 -13.41 -7.59
C ILE A 230 5.54 -12.32 -8.22
N HIS A 231 5.03 -11.10 -8.27
CA HIS A 231 5.69 -9.89 -8.74
C HIS A 231 5.85 -8.92 -7.56
N PRO A 232 7.08 -8.57 -7.17
CA PRO A 232 7.33 -7.58 -6.12
C PRO A 232 7.25 -6.15 -6.70
N PHE A 233 6.58 -5.28 -5.96
CA PHE A 233 6.52 -3.84 -6.18
C PHE A 233 7.18 -3.16 -5.00
N THR A 234 8.32 -2.53 -5.23
CA THR A 234 9.11 -1.91 -4.17
C THR A 234 9.30 -0.44 -4.42
N THR A 235 9.10 0.37 -3.39
CA THR A 235 9.46 1.80 -3.36
C THR A 235 10.13 2.15 -2.04
N VAL A 236 10.86 3.25 -2.01
CA VAL A 236 11.43 3.84 -0.80
C VAL A 236 10.93 5.26 -0.71
N VAL A 237 10.32 5.61 0.41
CA VAL A 237 9.83 6.96 0.69
C VAL A 237 10.61 7.57 1.85
N ASP A 238 10.97 8.85 1.71
CA ASP A 238 11.54 9.61 2.81
C ASP A 238 10.43 9.94 3.82
N VAL A 239 10.75 10.02 5.11
CA VAL A 239 9.82 10.57 6.12
C VAL A 239 10.32 11.95 6.49
N PRO A 240 9.75 13.04 5.93
CA PRO A 240 10.35 14.36 6.02
C PRO A 240 10.49 14.86 7.45
N LEU A 241 9.52 14.55 8.31
CA LEU A 241 9.50 14.98 9.70
C LEU A 241 10.45 14.19 10.61
N ALA A 242 11.14 13.15 10.10
CA ALA A 242 12.20 12.47 10.84
C ALA A 242 13.51 13.30 10.87
N ARG A 243 13.76 14.11 9.84
CA ARG A 243 14.99 14.90 9.72
C ARG A 243 14.99 16.06 10.72
N GLY A 244 16.08 16.21 11.47
CA GLY A 244 16.24 17.25 12.49
C GLY A 244 16.14 16.75 13.93
N GLN A 245 15.93 15.45 14.14
CA GLN A 245 16.01 14.82 15.46
C GLN A 245 17.45 14.93 16.01
N PRO A 246 17.65 15.38 17.26
CA PRO A 246 18.88 15.08 17.98
C PRO A 246 18.95 13.56 18.10
N THR A 247 19.88 12.91 17.40
CA THR A 247 20.19 11.50 17.66
C THR A 247 20.64 11.42 19.12
N PRO A 248 19.97 10.65 20.01
CA PRO A 248 20.48 10.42 21.35
C PRO A 248 21.89 9.87 21.20
N ARG A 249 22.89 10.58 21.71
CA ARG A 249 24.26 10.05 21.71
C ARG A 249 24.23 8.83 22.63
N PRO A 250 24.63 7.63 22.16
CA PRO A 250 24.75 6.50 23.06
C PRO A 250 25.89 6.81 24.04
N GLY A 251 25.54 7.07 25.31
CA GLY A 251 26.49 7.24 26.41
C GLY A 251 26.81 8.67 26.87
N GLY A 252 25.87 9.62 26.80
CA GLY A 252 26.02 10.89 27.52
C GLY A 252 25.39 10.80 28.90
N GLU A 253 26.20 10.62 29.95
CA GLU A 253 25.83 10.95 31.32
C GLU A 253 25.46 12.44 31.38
N ASP A 254 24.34 12.75 32.04
CA ASP A 254 23.89 14.11 32.34
C ASP A 254 24.88 14.78 33.32
N ASP A 255 25.99 15.30 32.81
CA ASP A 255 26.85 16.25 33.53
C ASP A 255 26.26 17.66 33.40
N ASP A 256 25.11 17.90 34.05
CA ASP A 256 24.65 19.25 34.40
C ASP A 256 24.75 19.41 35.93
N ALA A 257 25.98 19.59 36.40
CA ALA A 257 26.28 20.10 37.73
C ALA A 257 27.08 21.40 37.62
N ASP A 258 26.66 22.36 38.43
CA ASP A 258 27.40 23.52 38.92
C ASP A 258 27.50 24.74 37.98
N ASP A 259 26.52 25.64 38.12
CA ASP A 259 26.85 27.07 38.31
C ASP A 259 26.12 27.55 39.57
N GLU A 260 26.82 27.43 40.71
CA GLU A 260 26.51 28.16 41.94
C GLU A 260 26.76 29.66 41.69
N ASP A 261 25.69 30.46 41.69
CA ASP A 261 25.77 31.92 41.64
C ASP A 261 26.25 32.44 43.01
N VAL A 262 27.54 32.82 43.05
CA VAL A 262 28.23 33.42 44.19
C VAL A 262 27.79 34.88 44.32
N GLY A 263 27.34 35.24 45.52
CA GLY A 263 26.73 36.53 45.82
C GLY A 263 27.62 37.77 45.68
N GLU A 264 26.96 38.91 45.52
CA GLU A 264 27.50 40.22 45.85
C GLU A 264 26.57 40.91 46.87
N ASP A 265 27.01 40.88 48.13
CA ASP A 265 26.60 41.83 49.16
C ASP A 265 27.58 43.02 49.09
N GLY A 266 27.04 44.22 48.92
CA GLY A 266 27.81 45.45 48.69
C GLY A 266 26.95 46.67 48.92
N GLY A 267 26.69 46.99 50.18
CA GLY A 267 26.06 48.25 50.58
C GLY A 267 27.02 49.44 50.48
N GLU A 268 26.51 50.57 50.00
CA GLU A 268 26.95 51.93 50.33
C GLU A 268 25.79 52.90 50.05
N GLY A 269 25.38 53.69 51.04
CA GLY A 269 24.40 54.78 50.92
C GLY A 269 23.47 54.97 52.10
#